data_AF-A0A8H4AHK0-F1
#
_entry.id   AF-A0A8H4AHK0-F1
#
_cell.length_a   1.000
_cell.length_b   1.000
_cell.length_c   1.000
_cell.angle_alpha   90.00
_cell.angle_beta   90.00
_cell.angle_gamma   90.00
#
_symmetry.space_group_name_H-M   'P 1'
#
loop_
_entity.id
_entity.type
_entity.pdbx_description
1 polymer ?
#
loop_
_entity_poly.entity_id
_entity_poly.type
_entity_poly.pdbx_seq_one_letter_code
_entity_poly.pdbx_strand_id
1 'polypeptide(L)'
;MTNFTKLQWTDKLCIAKEIALGLLFLHVNNIIHRDLHSNNILIHQKQPKITDFGLSKQISETSMTSNSTAFGIPAYIEPQCFIQQGFKRDKRSNIYSFGVILWEISSGRPPLQNFESRIEALCKNSTLTSLNLENNKLGSEGGKALADALCNNSMLTSLNLYWNKLGFEGGKVLADALCKNSILTSLNLEK
;
A
#
# COMPACT_ATOMS: atom_id res chain seq x y z
N MET A 1 -14.06 -8.49 2.20
CA MET A 1 -14.06 -9.66 3.12
C MET A 1 -13.43 -9.25 4.45
N THR A 2 -14.08 -9.39 5.60
CA THR A 2 -13.58 -8.73 6.84
C THR A 2 -13.22 -9.67 8.00
N ASN A 3 -12.99 -10.97 7.78
CA ASN A 3 -12.62 -11.86 8.89
C ASN A 3 -11.70 -13.04 8.51
N PHE A 4 -10.61 -12.75 7.79
CA PHE A 4 -9.60 -13.76 7.43
C PHE A 4 -8.86 -14.36 8.65
N THR A 5 -8.93 -13.73 9.82
CA THR A 5 -8.31 -14.23 11.06
C THR A 5 -8.96 -15.52 11.58
N LYS A 6 -10.19 -15.84 11.14
CA LYS A 6 -10.91 -17.07 11.51
C LYS A 6 -10.76 -18.23 10.52
N LEU A 7 -10.07 -18.01 9.40
CA LEU A 7 -9.90 -19.03 8.36
C LEU A 7 -8.66 -19.88 8.61
N GLN A 8 -8.75 -21.18 8.31
CA GLN A 8 -7.60 -22.07 8.32
C GLN A 8 -6.68 -21.74 7.14
N TRP A 9 -5.40 -22.09 7.26
CA TRP A 9 -4.42 -21.87 6.19
C TRP A 9 -4.81 -22.57 4.88
N THR A 10 -5.44 -23.74 4.95
CA THR A 10 -5.98 -24.45 3.80
C THR A 10 -7.05 -23.62 3.06
N ASP A 11 -7.95 -22.97 3.79
CA ASP A 11 -8.99 -22.11 3.21
C ASP A 11 -8.37 -20.85 2.58
N LYS A 12 -7.40 -20.24 3.28
CA LYS A 12 -6.65 -19.08 2.78
C LYS A 12 -5.93 -19.38 1.47
N LEU A 13 -5.25 -20.52 1.39
CA LEU A 13 -4.55 -20.97 0.17
C LEU A 13 -5.54 -21.29 -0.96
N CYS A 14 -6.68 -21.89 -0.64
CA CYS A 14 -7.73 -22.14 -1.63
C CYS A 14 -8.26 -20.83 -2.22
N ILE A 15 -8.59 -19.85 -1.38
CA ILE A 15 -9.04 -18.53 -1.82
C ILE A 15 -7.98 -17.85 -2.69
N ALA A 16 -6.72 -17.84 -2.24
CA ALA A 16 -5.60 -17.26 -2.98
C ALA A 16 -5.43 -17.90 -4.37
N LYS A 17 -5.51 -19.22 -4.46
CA LYS A 17 -5.41 -19.98 -5.71
C LYS A 17 -6.53 -19.62 -6.68
N GLU A 18 -7.77 -19.59 -6.21
CA GLU A 18 -8.93 -19.28 -7.07
C GLU A 18 -8.89 -17.84 -7.59
N ILE A 19 -8.46 -16.87 -6.77
CA ILE A 19 -8.23 -15.48 -7.22
C ILE A 19 -7.12 -15.45 -8.27
N ALA A 20 -6.02 -16.19 -8.08
CA ALA A 20 -4.93 -16.27 -9.06
C ALA A 20 -5.41 -16.85 -10.40
N LEU A 21 -6.24 -17.89 -10.37
CA LEU A 21 -6.84 -18.48 -11.58
C LEU A 21 -7.76 -17.50 -12.30
N GLY A 22 -8.60 -16.77 -11.56
CA GLY A 22 -9.43 -15.71 -12.14
C GLY A 22 -8.60 -14.59 -12.77
N LEU A 23 -7.53 -14.17 -12.11
CA LEU A 23 -6.64 -13.13 -12.63
C LEU A 23 -5.86 -13.61 -13.86
N LEU A 24 -5.37 -14.84 -13.85
CA LEU A 24 -4.73 -15.48 -14.99
C LEU A 24 -5.67 -15.51 -16.20
N PHE A 25 -6.93 -15.87 -15.99
CA PHE A 25 -7.95 -15.86 -17.04
C PHE A 25 -8.11 -14.45 -17.65
N LEU A 26 -8.20 -13.40 -16.84
CA LEU A 26 -8.26 -12.03 -17.35
C LEU A 26 -7.04 -11.67 -18.19
N HIS A 27 -5.85 -12.02 -17.70
CA HIS A 27 -4.59 -11.71 -18.37
C HIS A 27 -4.41 -12.47 -19.69
N VAL A 28 -4.86 -13.72 -19.78
CA VAL A 28 -4.90 -14.49 -21.04
C VAL A 28 -5.84 -13.82 -22.05
N ASN A 29 -6.95 -13.26 -21.59
CA ASN A 29 -7.90 -12.51 -22.42
C ASN A 29 -7.49 -11.05 -22.67
N ASN A 30 -6.26 -10.65 -22.32
CA ASN A 30 -5.75 -9.29 -22.45
C ASN A 30 -6.59 -8.22 -21.72
N ILE A 31 -7.22 -8.60 -20.60
CA ILE A 31 -7.99 -7.69 -19.73
C ILE A 31 -7.11 -7.27 -18.55
N ILE A 32 -7.00 -5.96 -18.33
CA ILE A 32 -6.43 -5.37 -17.12
C ILE A 32 -7.59 -4.89 -16.24
N HIS A 33 -7.69 -5.37 -15.01
CA HIS A 33 -8.80 -5.03 -14.12
C HIS A 33 -8.79 -3.57 -13.63
N ARG A 34 -7.59 -3.08 -13.28
CA ARG A 34 -7.31 -1.72 -12.77
C ARG A 34 -7.94 -1.34 -11.43
N ASP A 35 -8.79 -2.17 -10.83
CA ASP A 35 -9.38 -1.91 -9.51
C ASP A 35 -9.48 -3.19 -8.68
N LEU A 36 -8.41 -3.98 -8.70
CA LEU A 36 -8.36 -5.24 -7.98
C LEU A 36 -8.05 -4.96 -6.51
N HIS A 37 -9.00 -5.26 -5.62
CA HIS A 37 -8.85 -5.18 -4.17
C HIS A 37 -9.80 -6.16 -3.47
N SER A 38 -9.65 -6.38 -2.16
CA SER A 38 -10.42 -7.41 -1.45
C SER A 38 -11.95 -7.19 -1.43
N ASN A 39 -12.43 -5.95 -1.60
CA ASN A 39 -13.87 -5.68 -1.75
C ASN A 39 -14.43 -6.10 -3.13
N ASN A 40 -13.57 -6.25 -4.14
CA ASN A 40 -13.93 -6.73 -5.49
C ASN A 40 -13.71 -8.24 -5.63
N ILE A 41 -13.56 -8.94 -4.51
CA ILE A 41 -13.55 -10.40 -4.43
C ILE A 41 -14.80 -10.83 -3.65
N LEU A 42 -15.77 -11.41 -4.35
CA LEU A 42 -17.01 -11.90 -3.74
C LEU A 42 -16.99 -13.42 -3.62
N ILE A 43 -17.53 -13.94 -2.52
CA ILE A 43 -17.75 -15.38 -2.36
C ILE A 43 -19.12 -15.75 -2.90
N HIS A 44 -19.17 -16.64 -3.88
CA HIS A 44 -20.40 -17.27 -4.35
C HIS A 44 -20.22 -18.79 -4.29
N GLN A 45 -21.11 -19.49 -3.58
CA GLN A 45 -21.04 -20.95 -3.43
C GLN A 45 -19.66 -21.45 -2.94
N LYS A 46 -19.07 -20.76 -1.95
CA LYS A 46 -17.73 -21.03 -1.40
C LYS A 46 -16.56 -20.81 -2.37
N GLN A 47 -16.81 -20.24 -3.55
CA GLN A 47 -15.76 -19.90 -4.51
C GLN A 47 -15.60 -18.38 -4.58
N PRO A 48 -14.37 -17.84 -4.49
CA PRO A 48 -14.11 -16.42 -4.71
C PRO A 48 -14.22 -16.10 -6.21
N LYS A 49 -14.81 -14.95 -6.52
CA LYS A 49 -14.94 -14.42 -7.88
C LYS A 49 -14.48 -12.97 -7.91
N ILE A 50 -13.73 -12.61 -8.96
CA ILE A 50 -13.32 -11.25 -9.24
C ILE A 50 -14.50 -10.49 -9.86
N THR A 51 -14.80 -9.30 -9.35
CA THR A 51 -15.97 -8.51 -9.75
C THR A 51 -15.59 -7.04 -10.00
N ASP A 52 -16.57 -6.26 -10.47
CA ASP A 52 -16.44 -4.83 -10.74
C ASP A 52 -15.42 -4.48 -11.84
N PHE A 53 -15.83 -4.77 -13.06
CA PHE A 53 -15.04 -4.49 -14.26
C PHE A 53 -15.22 -3.05 -14.78
N GLY A 54 -15.83 -2.13 -13.99
CA GLY A 54 -16.13 -0.77 -14.45
C GLY A 54 -14.90 0.05 -14.87
N LEU A 55 -13.74 -0.26 -14.31
CA LEU A 55 -12.45 0.38 -14.65
C LEU A 55 -11.56 -0.50 -15.54
N SER A 56 -12.03 -1.69 -15.92
CA SER A 56 -11.25 -2.65 -16.69
C SER A 56 -10.98 -2.16 -18.10
N LYS A 57 -9.79 -2.48 -18.62
CA LYS A 57 -9.38 -2.10 -19.98
C LYS A 57 -8.84 -3.33 -20.70
N GLN A 58 -9.37 -3.59 -21.89
CA GLN A 58 -8.74 -4.54 -22.81
C GLN A 58 -7.54 -3.88 -23.48
N ILE A 59 -6.42 -4.60 -23.53
CA ILE A 59 -5.22 -4.14 -24.23
C ILE A 59 -5.45 -4.40 -25.73
N SER A 60 -6.14 -3.49 -26.41
CA SER A 60 -6.01 -3.39 -27.87
C SER A 60 -4.78 -2.55 -28.19
N GLU A 61 -4.04 -2.93 -29.24
CA GLU A 61 -2.76 -2.31 -29.64
C GLU A 61 -2.88 -0.82 -29.99
N THR A 62 -4.10 -0.29 -30.10
CA THR A 62 -4.35 1.09 -30.50
C THR A 62 -5.40 1.71 -29.58
N SER A 63 -4.98 2.31 -28.48
CA SER A 63 -5.78 3.36 -27.83
C SER A 63 -4.88 4.24 -26.99
N MET A 64 -4.34 5.26 -27.66
CA MET A 64 -4.11 6.56 -27.05
C MET A 64 -5.44 7.04 -26.47
N THR A 65 -5.48 7.24 -25.16
CA THR A 65 -6.42 8.17 -24.52
C THR A 65 -5.90 8.44 -23.12
N SER A 66 -5.53 9.70 -22.97
CA SER A 66 -5.26 10.47 -21.78
C SER A 66 -6.41 10.37 -20.78
N ASN A 67 -6.11 9.88 -19.58
CA ASN A 67 -6.36 10.55 -18.32
C ASN A 67 -5.76 9.69 -17.20
N SER A 68 -4.56 10.09 -16.78
CA SER A 68 -3.69 9.41 -15.83
C SER A 68 -4.12 9.63 -14.37
N THR A 69 -5.41 9.66 -14.10
CA THR A 69 -5.91 9.64 -12.72
C THR A 69 -5.81 8.20 -12.21
N ALA A 70 -5.08 8.01 -11.11
CA ALA A 70 -4.99 6.74 -10.42
C ALA A 70 -6.36 6.38 -9.83
N PHE A 71 -7.18 5.65 -10.57
CA PHE A 71 -8.45 5.11 -10.09
C PHE A 71 -8.23 3.83 -9.28
N GLY A 72 -8.98 3.70 -8.18
CA GLY A 72 -9.01 2.54 -7.28
C GLY A 72 -8.62 2.86 -5.84
N ILE A 73 -8.54 1.85 -4.99
CA ILE A 73 -8.16 2.02 -3.57
C ILE A 73 -6.63 2.17 -3.46
N PRO A 74 -6.09 3.30 -2.93
CA PRO A 74 -4.65 3.59 -2.93
C PRO A 74 -3.76 2.48 -2.38
N ALA A 75 -4.22 1.74 -1.37
CA ALA A 75 -3.46 0.67 -0.75
C ALA A 75 -3.15 -0.51 -1.71
N TYR A 76 -3.95 -0.70 -2.75
CA TYR A 76 -3.80 -1.76 -3.75
C TYR A 76 -3.23 -1.25 -5.06
N ILE A 77 -2.97 0.06 -5.17
CA ILE A 77 -2.43 0.69 -6.39
C ILE A 77 -0.91 0.57 -6.38
N GLU A 78 -0.36 0.18 -7.53
CA GLU A 78 1.07 0.11 -7.76
C GLU A 78 1.74 1.48 -7.50
N PRO A 79 2.84 1.55 -6.73
CA PRO A 79 3.45 2.81 -6.32
C PRO A 79 3.81 3.75 -7.48
N GLN A 80 4.20 3.18 -8.63
CA GLN A 80 4.58 3.94 -9.82
C GLN A 80 3.47 4.85 -10.35
N CYS A 81 2.20 4.53 -10.06
CA CYS A 81 1.04 5.37 -10.41
C CYS A 81 1.05 6.73 -9.70
N PHE A 82 1.73 6.85 -8.56
CA PHE A 82 1.82 8.09 -7.78
C PHE A 82 3.12 8.86 -8.06
N ILE A 83 4.16 8.17 -8.52
CA ILE A 83 5.48 8.74 -8.77
C ILE A 83 5.57 9.31 -10.18
N GLN A 84 5.02 8.59 -11.17
CA GLN A 84 5.20 8.92 -12.57
C GLN A 84 3.90 9.43 -13.19
N GLN A 85 3.91 10.72 -13.56
CA GLN A 85 2.81 11.32 -14.29
C GLN A 85 2.64 10.62 -15.66
N GLY A 86 1.42 10.20 -15.98
CA GLY A 86 1.15 9.49 -17.22
C GLY A 86 1.48 7.99 -17.22
N PHE A 87 1.86 7.40 -16.06
CA PHE A 87 2.12 5.96 -15.96
C PHE A 87 0.95 5.12 -16.49
N LYS A 88 1.25 4.21 -17.43
CA LYS A 88 0.26 3.32 -18.05
C LYS A 88 0.24 1.99 -17.31
N ARG A 89 -0.83 1.78 -16.54
CA ARG A 89 -1.08 0.50 -15.85
C ARG A 89 -1.19 -0.65 -16.85
N ASP A 90 -0.61 -1.78 -16.49
CA ASP A 90 -0.57 -2.99 -17.30
C ASP A 90 -0.97 -4.23 -16.47
N LYS A 91 -0.70 -5.42 -17.00
CA LYS A 91 -0.95 -6.69 -16.29
C LYS A 91 -0.16 -6.76 -14.97
N ARG A 92 1.05 -6.19 -14.91
CA ARG A 92 1.91 -6.17 -13.70
C ARG A 92 1.29 -5.32 -12.60
N SER A 93 0.60 -4.23 -12.94
CA SER A 93 -0.17 -3.46 -11.96
C SER A 93 -1.24 -4.29 -11.26
N ASN A 94 -1.85 -5.30 -11.92
CA ASN A 94 -2.77 -6.21 -11.23
C ASN A 94 -2.05 -7.25 -10.38
N ILE A 95 -0.83 -7.67 -10.78
CA ILE A 95 0.00 -8.57 -9.96
C ILE A 95 0.38 -7.88 -8.65
N TYR A 96 0.71 -6.59 -8.67
CA TYR A 96 0.93 -5.81 -7.44
C TYR A 96 -0.32 -5.84 -6.54
N SER A 97 -1.48 -5.46 -7.08
CA SER A 97 -2.74 -5.47 -6.33
C SER A 97 -3.09 -6.85 -5.76
N PHE A 98 -2.82 -7.90 -6.52
CA PHE A 98 -2.98 -9.28 -6.07
C PHE A 98 -2.03 -9.64 -4.93
N GLY A 99 -0.78 -9.19 -4.97
CA GLY A 99 0.17 -9.32 -3.86
C GLY A 99 -0.34 -8.68 -2.57
N VAL A 100 -0.95 -7.50 -2.66
CA VAL A 100 -1.59 -6.84 -1.50
C VAL A 100 -2.77 -7.66 -0.96
N ILE A 101 -3.58 -8.26 -1.83
CA ILE A 101 -4.67 -9.18 -1.43
C ILE A 101 -4.11 -10.43 -0.74
N LEU A 102 -3.02 -11.02 -1.25
CA LEU A 102 -2.37 -12.16 -0.61
C LEU A 102 -1.85 -11.81 0.80
N TRP A 103 -1.28 -10.62 0.95
CA TRP A 103 -0.85 -10.11 2.25
C TRP A 103 -2.03 -9.94 3.21
N GLU A 104 -3.16 -9.41 2.74
CA GLU A 104 -4.37 -9.26 3.54
C GLU A 104 -4.98 -10.62 3.95
N ILE A 105 -5.04 -11.59 3.03
CA ILE A 105 -5.51 -12.96 3.31
C ILE A 105 -4.63 -13.64 4.37
N SER A 106 -3.31 -13.55 4.20
CA SER A 106 -2.35 -14.21 5.09
C SER A 106 -2.32 -13.57 6.48
N SER A 107 -2.15 -12.25 6.56
CA SER A 107 -2.09 -11.49 7.81
C SER A 107 -3.44 -11.38 8.53
N GLY A 108 -4.54 -11.46 7.77
CA GLY A 108 -5.88 -11.16 8.23
C GLY A 108 -6.10 -9.69 8.61
N ARG A 109 -5.20 -8.80 8.20
CA ARG A 109 -5.26 -7.35 8.42
C ARG A 109 -5.47 -6.67 7.08
N PRO A 110 -6.34 -5.66 6.98
CA PRO A 110 -6.47 -4.91 5.74
C PRO A 110 -5.26 -3.99 5.51
N PRO A 111 -4.90 -3.76 4.25
CA PRO A 111 -3.67 -3.07 3.89
C PRO A 111 -3.76 -1.58 4.22
N LEU A 112 -2.70 -1.08 4.87
CA LEU A 112 -2.53 0.34 5.20
C LEU A 112 -3.68 0.95 6.02
N GLN A 113 -4.35 0.15 6.87
CA GLN A 113 -5.56 0.55 7.60
C GLN A 113 -5.33 1.68 8.62
N ASN A 114 -4.07 1.88 9.04
CA ASN A 114 -3.70 2.81 10.08
C ASN A 114 -2.20 3.14 10.02
N PHE A 115 -1.83 4.28 10.59
CA PHE A 115 -0.46 4.82 10.55
C PHE A 115 0.60 3.83 11.04
N GLU A 116 0.28 3.00 12.03
CA GLU A 116 1.15 1.93 12.53
C GLU A 116 1.63 0.97 11.42
N SER A 117 0.77 0.62 10.46
CA SER A 117 1.15 -0.25 9.34
C SER A 117 2.09 0.43 8.33
N ARG A 118 1.97 1.76 8.16
CA ARG A 118 2.93 2.57 7.35
C ARG A 118 4.29 2.63 8.04
N ILE A 119 4.29 2.71 9.36
CA ILE A 119 5.48 2.73 10.20
C ILE A 119 6.18 1.37 10.20
N GLU A 120 5.46 0.25 10.29
CA GLU A 120 6.07 -1.07 10.20
C GLU A 120 6.75 -1.29 8.84
N ALA A 121 6.12 -0.82 7.76
CA ALA A 121 6.73 -0.83 6.43
C ALA A 121 8.01 0.00 6.37
N LEU A 122 8.06 1.16 7.05
CA LEU A 122 9.27 1.97 7.19
C LEU A 122 10.37 1.26 7.97
N CYS A 123 10.06 0.57 9.06
CA CYS A 123 11.06 -0.19 9.83
C CYS A 123 11.76 -1.27 8.99
N LYS A 124 11.03 -1.88 8.05
CA LYS A 124 11.51 -3.02 7.25
C LYS A 124 12.04 -2.62 5.87
N ASN A 125 11.89 -1.35 5.48
CA ASN A 125 12.31 -0.90 4.17
C ASN A 125 13.83 -0.65 4.14
N SER A 126 14.55 -1.48 3.38
CA SER A 126 15.99 -1.41 3.22
C SER A 126 16.45 -0.58 2.01
N THR A 127 15.53 0.03 1.25
CA THR A 127 15.85 0.75 0.01
C THR A 127 15.43 2.22 0.04
N LEU A 128 14.50 2.61 0.91
CA LEU A 128 13.98 3.96 0.99
C LEU A 128 14.96 4.89 1.71
N THR A 129 15.50 5.87 0.99
CA THR A 129 16.43 6.88 1.52
C THR A 129 15.77 8.22 1.83
N SER A 130 14.61 8.51 1.23
CA SER A 130 13.86 9.75 1.47
C SER A 130 12.36 9.47 1.64
N LEU A 131 11.74 10.11 2.63
CA LEU A 131 10.33 10.00 2.92
C LEU A 131 9.69 11.38 3.11
N ASN A 132 8.64 11.67 2.34
CA ASN A 132 7.81 12.85 2.55
C ASN A 132 6.44 12.45 3.12
N LEU A 133 6.15 12.91 4.34
CA LEU A 133 4.86 12.74 5.02
C LEU A 133 4.17 14.07 5.29
N GLU A 134 4.53 15.14 4.61
CA GLU A 134 3.91 16.45 4.77
C GLU A 134 2.37 16.40 4.73
N ASN A 135 1.71 17.20 5.58
CA ASN A 135 0.26 17.41 5.56
C ASN A 135 -0.61 16.15 5.81
N ASN A 136 -0.11 15.14 6.53
CA ASN A 136 -0.84 13.89 6.81
C ASN A 136 -1.62 13.85 8.14
N LYS A 137 -1.67 14.95 8.91
CA LYS A 137 -2.39 15.02 10.21
C LYS A 137 -2.06 13.85 11.16
N LEU A 138 -0.79 13.48 11.25
CA LEU A 138 -0.33 12.32 12.03
C LEU A 138 -0.72 12.35 13.52
N GLY A 139 -0.75 13.54 14.12
CA GLY A 139 -1.00 13.67 15.55
C GLY A 139 0.14 13.14 16.42
N SER A 140 -0.06 13.15 17.74
CA SER A 140 0.92 12.66 18.71
C SER A 140 1.23 11.17 18.56
N GLU A 141 0.22 10.36 18.26
CA GLU A 141 0.40 8.92 18.05
C GLU A 141 1.23 8.63 16.80
N GLY A 142 1.06 9.43 15.74
CA GLY A 142 1.93 9.30 14.58
C GLY A 142 3.36 9.78 14.85
N GLY A 143 3.58 10.75 15.73
CA GLY A 143 4.92 11.12 16.19
C GLY A 143 5.63 9.98 16.93
N LYS A 144 4.94 9.32 17.86
CA LYS A 144 5.47 8.16 18.61
C LYS A 144 5.83 7.00 17.68
N ALA A 145 4.90 6.61 16.82
CA ALA A 145 5.13 5.48 15.92
C ALA A 145 6.30 5.78 14.95
N LEU A 146 6.41 7.01 14.44
CA LEU A 146 7.53 7.38 13.58
C LEU A 146 8.88 7.36 14.31
N ALA A 147 8.91 7.74 15.59
CA ALA A 147 10.09 7.64 16.44
C ALA A 147 10.57 6.18 16.60
N ASP A 148 9.65 5.25 16.82
CA ASP A 148 9.94 3.81 16.92
C ASP A 148 10.51 3.25 15.60
N ALA A 149 9.99 3.72 14.45
CA ALA A 149 10.53 3.33 13.15
C ALA A 149 11.93 3.89 12.90
N LEU A 150 12.18 5.15 13.25
CA LEU A 150 13.49 5.77 13.07
C LEU A 150 14.56 5.10 13.94
N CYS A 151 14.22 4.55 15.10
CA CYS A 151 15.19 3.81 15.92
C CYS A 151 15.67 2.51 15.25
N ASN A 152 14.90 1.95 14.32
CA ASN A 152 15.19 0.67 13.68
C ASN A 152 15.55 0.78 12.19
N ASN A 153 15.26 1.91 11.55
CA ASN A 153 15.57 2.13 10.14
C ASN A 153 17.03 2.56 9.96
N SER A 154 17.77 1.85 9.11
CA SER A 154 19.20 2.08 8.87
C SER A 154 19.54 2.70 7.52
N MET A 155 18.57 3.23 6.77
CA MET A 155 18.78 3.71 5.38
C MET A 155 18.14 5.07 5.08
N LEU A 156 17.14 5.48 5.85
CA LEU A 156 16.43 6.74 5.64
C LEU A 156 17.34 7.92 6.03
N THR A 157 17.73 8.72 5.04
CA THR A 157 18.60 9.89 5.21
C THR A 157 17.83 11.21 5.19
N SER A 158 16.63 11.25 4.60
CA SER A 158 15.80 12.45 4.50
C SER A 158 14.35 12.20 4.88
N LEU A 159 13.78 13.10 5.70
CA LEU A 159 12.42 12.99 6.20
C LEU A 159 11.72 14.36 6.25
N ASN A 160 10.55 14.47 5.62
CA ASN A 160 9.69 15.66 5.72
C ASN A 160 8.42 15.35 6.53
N LEU A 161 8.25 16.06 7.65
CA LEU A 161 7.11 15.94 8.57
C LEU A 161 6.31 17.23 8.70
N TYR A 162 6.48 18.17 7.78
CA TYR A 162 5.76 19.44 7.79
C TYR A 162 4.23 19.25 7.93
N TRP A 163 3.58 20.09 8.73
CA TRP A 163 2.12 20.11 8.94
C TRP A 163 1.46 18.78 9.40
N ASN A 164 2.15 18.01 10.24
CA ASN A 164 1.59 16.76 10.77
C ASN A 164 0.95 16.84 12.15
N LYS A 165 0.88 18.03 12.75
CA LYS A 165 0.27 18.26 14.07
C LYS A 165 0.75 17.26 15.13
N LEU A 166 2.06 16.96 15.18
CA LEU A 166 2.64 15.97 16.08
C LEU A 166 2.38 16.28 17.56
N GLY A 167 2.14 17.54 17.89
CA GLY A 167 1.93 17.97 19.27
C GLY A 167 3.19 17.81 20.13
N PHE A 168 3.09 18.18 21.40
CA PHE A 168 4.22 18.16 22.33
C PHE A 168 4.75 16.73 22.55
N GLU A 169 3.86 15.78 22.85
CA GLU A 169 4.23 14.39 23.12
C GLU A 169 4.85 13.71 21.89
N GLY A 170 4.26 13.88 20.70
CA GLY A 170 4.81 13.31 19.47
C GLY A 170 6.15 13.91 19.09
N GLY A 171 6.34 15.23 19.29
CA GLY A 171 7.61 15.91 19.04
C GLY A 171 8.72 15.50 20.00
N LYS A 172 8.40 15.33 21.30
CA LYS A 172 9.36 14.91 22.32
C LYS A 172 9.94 13.53 22.01
N VAL A 173 9.09 12.53 21.78
CA VAL A 173 9.54 11.16 21.49
C VAL A 173 10.29 11.10 20.16
N LEU A 174 9.88 11.89 19.16
CA LEU A 174 10.61 12.01 17.91
C LEU A 174 12.03 12.58 18.11
N ALA A 175 12.20 13.61 18.95
CA ALA A 175 13.51 14.16 19.27
C ALA A 175 14.43 13.11 19.92
N ASP A 176 13.90 12.32 20.87
CA ASP A 176 14.66 11.24 21.52
C ASP A 176 15.14 10.17 20.53
N ALA A 177 14.31 9.82 19.53
CA ALA A 177 14.69 8.88 18.48
C ALA A 177 15.74 9.46 17.52
N LEU A 178 15.63 10.74 17.18
CA LEU A 178 16.60 11.44 16.33
C LEU A 178 17.98 11.54 16.99
N CYS A 179 18.04 11.69 18.31
CA CYS A 179 19.32 11.64 19.04
C CYS A 179 20.04 10.29 18.94
N LYS A 180 19.32 9.21 18.62
CA LYS A 180 19.87 7.86 18.45
C LYS A 180 20.10 7.48 16.99
N ASN A 181 19.40 8.14 16.06
CA ASN A 181 19.53 7.87 14.64
C ASN A 181 20.69 8.67 14.05
N SER A 182 21.78 8.00 13.69
CA SER A 182 22.98 8.60 13.08
C SER A 182 22.95 8.68 11.56
N ILE A 183 21.88 8.19 10.92
CA ILE A 183 21.78 8.03 9.46
C ILE A 183 20.91 9.14 8.84
N LEU A 184 19.90 9.62 9.57
CA LEU A 184 19.08 10.74 9.11
C LEU A 184 19.90 12.03 9.09
N THR A 185 20.16 12.57 7.89
CA THR A 185 20.95 13.78 7.69
C THR A 185 20.09 15.01 7.40
N SER A 186 18.82 14.81 7.05
CA SER A 186 17.88 15.88 6.69
C SER A 186 16.51 15.64 7.30
N LEU A 187 16.00 16.63 8.04
CA LEU A 187 14.67 16.63 8.64
C LEU A 187 13.98 17.97 8.39
N ASN A 188 12.80 17.94 7.77
CA ASN A 188 11.95 19.11 7.60
C ASN A 188 10.75 19.07 8.58
N LEU A 189 10.67 20.08 9.46
CA LEU A 189 9.58 20.32 10.39
C LEU A 189 8.97 21.73 10.23
N GLU A 190 9.50 22.54 9.31
CA GLU A 190 9.29 24.00 9.30
C GLU A 190 7.96 24.44 8.74
N LYS A 191 7.45 25.56 9.26
CA LYS A 191 6.10 26.09 9.06
C LYS A 191 5.85 26.69 7.67
#